data_AF-A0A924MGA4-F1
#
_entry.id   AF-A0A924MGA4-F1
#
_cell.length_a   1.000
_cell.length_b   1.000
_cell.length_c   1.000
_cell.angle_alpha   90.00
_cell.angle_beta   90.00
_cell.angle_gamma   90.00
#
_symmetry.space_group_name_H-M   'P 1'
#
loop_
_entity.id
_entity.type
_entity.pdbx_description
1 polymer ?
#
loop_
_entity_poly.entity_id
_entity_poly.type
_entity_poly.pdbx_seq_one_letter_code
_entity_poly.pdbx_strand_id
1 'polypeptide(L)'
;MKNLKLTFLLTCMVFFGFSQNPIIPGYFADPSIKNFNGKYYIYATTDGYGPFGNDGQPLVWVSDDLVQWKPEKLEGFPNETIWAPAVIKGKDNKYYVFCQNSIDYSGYVYKGDSPTGPFKKVSHLGGFDLEPFLDPVSGKIFGISATKQLLEMNNDIDSPDYLTKVVKTIPLQGELFDFTEGPYMFYKNGFYYLMWAGGRCWQRSYNIKYAVSKNIEGPYKSIGKGIILATDEKQNVLGPGHNSIIELNGRYFTFYHRQDPDAVNPCASRFSCVSEVVFNKDGAVEFKQLVDDLPKTLGIKSKMINYALNAETFANTEGLKHRAVYATDGKNDTRWTTEVNQQGQLSINLGQERAIKQIEVDFEYPDKWHTFKLEYSNDNQNWTTIVDHTQQAVQAYPNMFTDVDIKAKFIKLSINNSEDRTASVWEVKVYGNP
;
A
#
# COMPACT_ATOMS: atom_id res chain seq x y z
N MET A 1 -3.01 -35.42 51.94
CA MET A 1 -2.35 -34.29 51.26
C MET A 1 -1.65 -34.83 50.01
N LYS A 2 -2.28 -34.72 48.83
CA LYS A 2 -1.67 -35.11 47.55
C LYS A 2 -1.29 -33.82 46.82
N ASN A 3 0.01 -33.64 46.58
CA ASN A 3 0.55 -32.52 45.83
C ASN A 3 0.14 -32.65 44.36
N LEU A 4 -0.69 -31.70 43.88
CA LEU A 4 -1.02 -31.55 42.48
C LEU A 4 0.07 -30.67 41.84
N LYS A 5 0.95 -31.26 41.03
CA LYS A 5 1.85 -30.49 40.16
C LYS A 5 1.03 -29.98 38.98
N LEU A 6 0.82 -28.67 38.92
CA LEU A 6 0.22 -27.99 37.79
C LEU A 6 1.31 -27.79 36.72
N THR A 7 1.29 -28.61 35.68
CA THR A 7 2.16 -28.43 34.52
C THR A 7 1.51 -27.40 33.60
N PHE A 8 2.06 -26.19 33.54
CA PHE A 8 1.70 -25.20 32.52
C PHE A 8 2.21 -25.70 31.16
N LEU A 9 1.30 -26.12 30.29
CA LEU A 9 1.61 -26.33 28.88
C LEU A 9 1.72 -24.94 28.24
N LEU A 10 2.95 -24.47 28.01
CA LEU A 10 3.20 -23.28 27.21
C LEU A 10 2.98 -23.66 25.74
N THR A 11 1.75 -23.52 25.25
CA THR A 11 1.48 -23.61 23.80
C THR A 11 2.23 -22.46 23.13
N CYS A 12 3.35 -22.77 22.49
CA CYS A 12 4.03 -21.87 21.57
C CYS A 12 3.07 -21.63 20.39
N MET A 13 2.30 -20.55 20.42
CA MET A 13 1.60 -20.10 19.22
C MET A 13 2.67 -19.73 18.20
N VAL A 14 2.72 -20.47 17.11
CA VAL A 14 3.53 -20.14 15.94
C VAL A 14 2.82 -18.99 15.24
N PHE A 15 3.41 -17.80 15.30
CA PHE A 15 2.87 -16.62 14.61
C PHE A 15 3.47 -16.54 13.20
N PHE A 16 2.63 -16.72 12.18
CA PHE A 16 3.03 -16.54 10.78
C PHE A 16 3.21 -15.03 10.48
N GLY A 17 4.06 -14.66 9.52
CA GLY A 17 4.12 -13.26 9.05
C GLY A 17 2.75 -12.82 8.52
N PHE A 18 2.28 -11.65 8.96
CA PHE A 18 0.97 -11.10 8.60
C PHE A 18 1.12 -9.96 7.59
N SER A 19 0.19 -9.87 6.64
CA SER A 19 -0.10 -8.61 5.94
C SER A 19 -1.43 -8.11 6.50
N GLN A 20 -1.34 -7.39 7.62
CA GLN A 20 -2.52 -6.86 8.31
C GLN A 20 -3.08 -5.66 7.56
N ASN A 21 -4.27 -5.16 7.92
CA ASN A 21 -4.68 -3.82 7.51
C ASN A 21 -4.02 -2.79 8.43
N PRO A 22 -3.39 -1.71 7.91
CA PRO A 22 -3.12 -1.40 6.51
C PRO A 22 -2.20 -2.40 5.79
N ILE A 23 -2.45 -2.69 4.51
CA ILE A 23 -1.77 -3.77 3.77
C ILE A 23 -0.24 -3.54 3.61
N ILE A 24 0.18 -2.28 3.60
CA ILE A 24 1.58 -1.84 3.52
C ILE A 24 1.88 -0.83 4.63
N PRO A 25 3.10 -0.82 5.19
CA PRO A 25 3.48 0.08 6.27
C PRO A 25 3.65 1.51 5.76
N GLY A 26 3.02 2.45 6.46
CA GLY A 26 3.14 3.89 6.20
C GLY A 26 2.03 4.51 5.38
N TYR A 27 2.19 5.81 5.12
CA TYR A 27 1.18 6.62 4.49
C TYR A 27 1.24 6.50 2.96
N PHE A 28 0.39 5.62 2.44
CA PHE A 28 0.24 5.38 1.02
C PHE A 28 -1.23 5.43 0.65
N ALA A 29 -1.59 6.36 -0.23
CA ALA A 29 -2.95 6.58 -0.66
C ALA A 29 -3.19 6.12 -2.09
N ASP A 30 -4.46 6.17 -2.50
CA ASP A 30 -4.89 5.91 -3.87
C ASP A 30 -4.35 4.59 -4.46
N PRO A 31 -4.46 3.44 -3.74
CA PRO A 31 -3.80 2.21 -4.15
C PRO A 31 -4.41 1.63 -5.43
N SER A 32 -3.60 1.49 -6.48
CA SER A 32 -3.91 0.74 -7.69
C SER A 32 -3.22 -0.63 -7.64
N ILE A 33 -3.97 -1.66 -7.22
CA ILE A 33 -3.49 -3.05 -7.21
C ILE A 33 -3.50 -3.65 -8.62
N LYS A 34 -2.40 -4.28 -9.03
CA LYS A 34 -2.34 -5.10 -10.25
C LYS A 34 -1.58 -6.39 -9.99
N ASN A 35 -1.94 -7.43 -10.74
CA ASN A 35 -1.13 -8.65 -10.87
C ASN A 35 -0.52 -8.67 -12.26
N PHE A 36 0.81 -8.64 -12.33
CA PHE A 36 1.55 -8.82 -13.58
C PHE A 36 2.45 -10.05 -13.46
N ASN A 37 2.17 -11.06 -14.28
CA ASN A 37 2.94 -12.31 -14.36
C ASN A 37 3.11 -13.03 -13.00
N GLY A 38 2.08 -13.01 -12.14
CA GLY A 38 2.11 -13.70 -10.85
C GLY A 38 2.72 -12.90 -9.70
N LYS A 39 3.22 -11.68 -9.96
CA LYS A 39 3.63 -10.71 -8.93
C LYS A 39 2.57 -9.64 -8.76
N TYR A 40 2.43 -9.17 -7.53
CA TYR A 40 1.47 -8.14 -7.14
C TYR A 40 2.18 -6.78 -6.98
N TYR A 41 1.51 -5.74 -7.44
CA TYR A 41 2.03 -4.37 -7.45
C TYR A 41 0.96 -3.42 -6.92
N ILE A 42 1.28 -2.60 -5.93
CA ILE A 42 0.46 -1.47 -5.50
C ILE A 42 1.18 -0.19 -5.90
N TYR A 43 0.64 0.50 -6.89
CA TYR A 43 1.02 1.87 -7.22
C TYR A 43 0.20 2.78 -6.33
N ALA A 44 0.85 3.71 -5.63
CA ALA A 44 0.18 4.54 -4.64
C ALA A 44 0.77 5.95 -4.63
N THR A 45 -0.04 6.91 -4.19
CA THR A 45 0.44 8.22 -3.76
C THR A 45 1.25 8.06 -2.47
N THR A 46 2.44 8.65 -2.42
CA THR A 46 3.28 8.66 -1.22
C THR A 46 2.89 9.86 -0.33
N ASP A 47 2.05 9.61 0.68
CA ASP A 47 1.52 10.59 1.64
C ASP A 47 2.45 10.74 2.87
N GLY A 48 2.16 11.70 3.75
CA GLY A 48 2.81 11.83 5.06
C GLY A 48 4.08 12.68 5.06
N TYR A 49 4.48 13.21 3.89
CA TYR A 49 5.70 13.99 3.72
C TYR A 49 5.44 15.48 3.66
N GLY A 50 6.10 16.24 4.53
CA GLY A 50 6.00 17.70 4.57
C GLY A 50 4.60 18.22 4.97
N PRO A 51 4.39 19.54 4.96
CA PRO A 51 3.15 20.15 5.45
C PRO A 51 1.91 19.81 4.60
N PHE A 52 2.10 19.38 3.35
CA PHE A 52 1.02 19.13 2.38
C PHE A 52 0.96 17.69 1.86
N GLY A 53 1.85 16.79 2.30
CA GLY A 53 1.89 15.40 1.82
C GLY A 53 2.53 15.20 0.44
N ASN A 54 3.32 16.16 -0.05
CA ASN A 54 3.77 16.23 -1.45
C ASN A 54 5.28 16.18 -1.65
N ASP A 55 6.02 15.69 -0.64
CA ASP A 55 7.49 15.61 -0.69
C ASP A 55 8.02 14.16 -0.78
N GLY A 56 7.14 13.18 -1.04
CA GLY A 56 7.48 11.76 -1.17
C GLY A 56 7.81 11.33 -2.61
N GLN A 57 8.74 10.39 -2.79
CA GLN A 57 9.11 9.85 -4.10
C GLN A 57 8.00 8.94 -4.69
N PRO A 58 7.95 8.80 -6.04
CA PRO A 58 7.10 7.81 -6.70
C PRO A 58 7.59 6.38 -6.41
N LEU A 59 6.86 5.67 -5.54
CA LEU A 59 7.15 4.28 -5.17
C LEU A 59 6.07 3.33 -5.70
N VAL A 60 6.47 2.08 -5.89
CA VAL A 60 5.57 0.94 -6.13
C VAL A 60 5.89 -0.14 -5.10
N TRP A 61 4.85 -0.69 -4.48
CA TRP A 61 5.00 -1.80 -3.53
C TRP A 61 4.83 -3.11 -4.27
N VAL A 62 5.81 -4.02 -4.13
CA VAL A 62 5.87 -5.28 -4.85
C VAL A 62 5.75 -6.45 -3.88
N SER A 63 4.95 -7.45 -4.22
CA SER A 63 4.84 -8.69 -3.46
C SER A 63 4.77 -9.91 -4.37
N ASP A 64 5.45 -10.98 -3.95
CA ASP A 64 5.37 -12.30 -4.59
C ASP A 64 4.22 -13.16 -4.05
N ASP A 65 3.73 -12.87 -2.84
CA ASP A 65 2.88 -13.77 -2.07
C ASP A 65 1.73 -13.08 -1.32
N LEU A 66 1.56 -11.76 -1.48
CA LEU A 66 0.63 -10.91 -0.72
C LEU A 66 0.91 -10.86 0.79
N VAL A 67 2.02 -11.44 1.25
CA VAL A 67 2.45 -11.43 2.66
C VAL A 67 3.49 -10.35 2.84
N GLN A 68 4.60 -10.46 2.12
CA GLN A 68 5.73 -9.53 2.21
C GLN A 68 5.63 -8.53 1.07
N TRP A 69 5.67 -7.25 1.42
CA TRP A 69 5.61 -6.14 0.49
C TRP A 69 6.90 -5.33 0.59
N LYS A 70 7.55 -5.09 -0.55
CA LYS A 70 8.74 -4.22 -0.63
C LYS A 70 8.44 -2.94 -1.40
N PRO A 71 8.88 -1.77 -0.93
CA PRO A 71 8.87 -0.58 -1.74
C PRO A 71 10.01 -0.63 -2.76
N GLU A 72 9.71 -0.28 -4.01
CA GLU A 72 10.68 -0.02 -5.07
C GLU A 72 10.42 1.35 -5.66
N LYS A 73 11.48 2.05 -6.06
CA LYS A 73 11.33 3.31 -6.82
C LYS A 73 10.73 2.99 -8.19
N LEU A 74 9.77 3.81 -8.63
CA LEU A 74 9.39 3.84 -10.04
C LEU A 74 10.53 4.46 -10.84
N GLU A 75 11.38 3.62 -11.44
CA GLU A 75 12.54 4.08 -12.18
C GLU A 75 12.13 4.99 -13.34
N GLY A 76 12.89 6.06 -13.58
CA GLY A 76 12.63 7.01 -14.67
C GLY A 76 11.58 8.10 -14.37
N PHE A 77 10.91 8.05 -13.21
CA PHE A 77 10.12 9.18 -12.72
C PHE A 77 11.02 10.30 -12.13
N PRO A 78 10.56 11.57 -12.17
CA PRO A 78 11.22 12.65 -11.44
C PRO A 78 11.16 12.42 -9.92
N ASN A 79 12.04 13.09 -9.17
CA ASN A 79 12.02 13.08 -7.71
C ASN A 79 10.96 14.07 -7.18
N GLU A 80 9.70 13.87 -7.57
CA GLU A 80 8.53 14.67 -7.21
C GLU A 80 7.38 13.73 -6.87
N THR A 81 6.48 14.12 -5.98
CA THR A 81 5.30 13.30 -5.69
C THR A 81 4.41 13.18 -6.91
N ILE A 82 3.90 11.98 -7.13
CA ILE A 82 2.80 11.73 -8.07
C ILE A 82 1.55 11.36 -7.29
N TRP A 83 0.40 11.80 -7.78
CA TRP A 83 -0.90 11.46 -7.23
C TRP A 83 -1.62 10.43 -8.09
N ALA A 84 -2.37 9.56 -7.41
CA ALA A 84 -3.31 8.59 -7.98
C ALA A 84 -2.75 7.81 -9.18
N PRO A 85 -1.59 7.15 -9.05
CA PRO A 85 -1.01 6.41 -10.16
C PRO A 85 -1.85 5.18 -10.52
N ALA A 86 -2.37 5.17 -11.74
CA ALA A 86 -3.01 4.02 -12.36
C ALA A 86 -2.10 3.40 -13.42
N VAL A 87 -2.25 2.09 -13.66
CA VAL A 87 -1.36 1.38 -14.58
C VAL A 87 -2.08 0.32 -15.42
N ILE A 88 -1.63 0.19 -16.66
CA ILE A 88 -2.04 -0.89 -17.57
C ILE A 88 -0.84 -1.45 -18.34
N LYS A 89 -0.87 -2.74 -18.64
CA LYS A 89 0.03 -3.36 -19.61
C LYS A 89 -0.60 -3.26 -21.00
N GLY A 90 0.05 -2.52 -21.90
CA GLY A 90 -0.35 -2.39 -23.29
C GLY A 90 -0.19 -3.69 -24.08
N LYS A 91 -0.84 -3.74 -25.25
CA LYS A 91 -0.74 -4.87 -26.20
C LYS A 91 0.66 -5.00 -26.81
N ASP A 92 1.45 -3.92 -26.77
CA ASP A 92 2.87 -3.88 -27.12
C ASP A 92 3.80 -4.45 -26.04
N ASN A 93 3.22 -5.06 -25.00
CA ASN A 93 3.91 -5.58 -23.81
C ASN A 93 4.65 -4.52 -23.00
N LYS A 94 4.34 -3.23 -23.19
CA LYS A 94 4.87 -2.12 -22.40
C LYS A 94 3.91 -1.76 -21.28
N TYR A 95 4.42 -1.08 -20.26
CA TYR A 95 3.63 -0.61 -19.12
C TYR A 95 3.40 0.89 -19.25
N TYR A 96 2.17 1.30 -18.99
CA TYR A 96 1.73 2.68 -19.07
C TYR A 96 1.19 3.10 -17.71
N VAL A 97 1.84 4.07 -17.08
CA VAL A 97 1.43 4.67 -15.81
C VAL A 97 0.81 6.04 -16.09
N PHE A 98 -0.40 6.23 -15.57
CA PHE A 98 -1.20 7.45 -15.66
C PHE A 98 -1.24 8.06 -14.27
N CYS A 99 -0.77 9.29 -14.12
CA CYS A 99 -0.70 9.94 -12.81
C CYS A 99 -0.73 11.46 -12.94
N GLN A 100 -0.95 12.14 -11.82
CA GLN A 100 -0.80 13.59 -11.73
C GLN A 100 0.51 13.94 -11.06
N ASN A 101 1.09 15.07 -11.45
CA ASN A 101 2.30 15.61 -10.84
C ASN A 101 1.93 16.63 -9.75
N SER A 102 2.59 16.55 -8.59
CA SER A 102 2.27 17.40 -7.44
C SER A 102 2.74 18.86 -7.56
N ILE A 103 3.65 19.14 -8.49
CA ILE A 103 4.25 20.47 -8.68
C ILE A 103 3.40 21.32 -9.63
N ASP A 104 3.05 20.79 -10.79
CA ASP A 104 2.31 21.52 -11.83
C ASP A 104 0.83 21.12 -11.94
N TYR A 105 0.36 20.20 -11.10
CA TYR A 105 -1.03 19.74 -11.03
C TYR A 105 -1.55 19.16 -12.35
N SER A 106 -0.66 18.68 -13.22
CA SER A 106 -0.98 18.15 -14.54
C SER A 106 -0.96 16.63 -14.61
N GLY A 107 -1.84 16.06 -15.44
CA GLY A 107 -1.85 14.64 -15.75
C GLY A 107 -0.81 14.26 -16.80
N TYR A 108 -0.17 13.11 -16.63
CA TYR A 108 0.87 12.61 -17.52
C TYR A 108 0.74 11.11 -17.75
N VAL A 109 1.27 10.66 -18.89
CA VAL A 109 1.49 9.24 -19.20
C VAL A 109 2.98 8.95 -19.24
N TYR A 110 3.36 7.90 -18.54
CA TYR A 110 4.70 7.36 -18.52
C TYR A 110 4.70 5.97 -19.14
N LYS A 111 5.66 5.69 -20.04
CA LYS A 111 5.81 4.40 -20.72
C LYS A 111 7.11 3.72 -20.28
N GLY A 112 7.05 2.45 -19.94
CA GLY A 112 8.20 1.66 -19.48
C GLY A 112 8.18 0.21 -19.97
N ASP A 113 9.32 -0.47 -19.84
CA ASP A 113 9.50 -1.86 -20.30
C ASP A 113 9.15 -2.89 -19.21
N SER A 114 9.09 -2.49 -17.96
CA SER A 114 8.72 -3.33 -16.82
C SER A 114 7.71 -2.62 -15.91
N PRO A 115 7.03 -3.34 -15.01
CA PRO A 115 6.12 -2.74 -14.02
C PRO A 115 6.80 -1.67 -13.14
N THR A 116 8.10 -1.77 -12.90
CA THR A 116 8.86 -0.83 -12.05
C THR A 116 9.73 0.15 -12.85
N GLY A 117 9.69 0.08 -14.18
CA GLY A 117 10.40 0.97 -15.08
C GLY A 117 11.64 0.33 -15.75
N PRO A 118 12.59 1.14 -16.25
CA PRO A 118 12.55 2.59 -16.27
C PRO A 118 11.42 3.12 -17.18
N PHE A 119 10.73 4.14 -16.68
CA PHE A 119 9.65 4.84 -17.34
C PHE A 119 10.14 6.13 -18.02
N LYS A 120 9.45 6.56 -19.07
CA LYS A 120 9.66 7.86 -19.72
C LYS A 120 8.32 8.55 -19.90
N LYS A 121 8.26 9.85 -19.59
CA LYS A 121 7.09 10.68 -19.88
C LYS A 121 6.87 10.73 -21.40
N VAL A 122 5.70 10.30 -21.86
CA VAL A 122 5.35 10.21 -23.29
C VAL A 122 4.16 11.07 -23.68
N SER A 123 3.33 11.49 -22.74
CA SER A 123 2.16 12.33 -23.03
C SER A 123 1.74 13.18 -21.85
N HIS A 124 1.00 14.24 -22.15
CA HIS A 124 0.24 15.03 -21.20
C HIS A 124 -1.24 14.66 -21.34
N LEU A 125 -1.96 14.57 -20.22
CA LEU A 125 -3.38 14.24 -20.18
C LEU A 125 -4.14 15.27 -19.36
N GLY A 126 -5.31 15.65 -19.87
CA GLY A 126 -6.27 16.45 -19.10
C GLY A 126 -7.01 15.60 -18.07
N GLY A 127 -7.29 16.20 -16.92
CA GLY A 127 -8.04 15.58 -15.83
C GLY A 127 -7.18 14.97 -14.72
N PHE A 128 -7.83 14.66 -13.61
CA PHE A 128 -7.24 14.04 -12.41
C PHE A 128 -7.66 12.57 -12.30
N ASP A 129 -6.86 11.74 -11.65
CA ASP A 129 -7.18 10.35 -11.32
C ASP A 129 -7.65 9.53 -12.53
N LEU A 130 -6.85 9.50 -13.60
CA LEU A 130 -7.24 8.76 -14.78
C LEU A 130 -6.98 7.26 -14.59
N GLU A 131 -8.03 6.45 -14.55
CA GLU A 131 -7.92 4.97 -14.56
C GLU A 131 -8.08 4.43 -15.99
N PRO A 132 -7.08 3.71 -16.53
CA PRO A 132 -7.18 3.03 -17.81
C PRO A 132 -7.97 1.71 -17.68
N PHE A 133 -8.79 1.40 -18.67
CA PHE A 133 -9.61 0.21 -18.72
C PHE A 133 -9.56 -0.43 -20.12
N LEU A 134 -9.06 -1.67 -20.20
CA LEU A 134 -9.19 -2.50 -21.40
C LEU A 134 -10.60 -3.10 -21.41
N ASP A 135 -11.44 -2.63 -22.33
CA ASP A 135 -12.78 -3.17 -22.51
C ASP A 135 -12.71 -4.56 -23.15
N PRO A 136 -13.14 -5.63 -22.45
CA PRO A 136 -13.12 -6.97 -23.01
C PRO A 136 -14.17 -7.21 -24.10
N VAL A 137 -15.19 -6.35 -24.23
CA VAL A 137 -16.25 -6.50 -25.23
C VAL A 137 -15.80 -5.98 -26.59
N SER A 138 -15.30 -4.74 -26.65
CA SER A 138 -14.82 -4.14 -27.91
C SER A 138 -13.34 -4.36 -28.18
N GLY A 139 -12.54 -4.74 -27.17
CA GLY A 139 -11.08 -4.81 -27.25
C GLY A 139 -10.39 -3.44 -27.31
N LYS A 140 -11.14 -2.34 -27.12
CA LYS A 140 -10.64 -0.97 -27.03
C LYS A 140 -10.12 -0.66 -25.64
N ILE A 141 -9.24 0.35 -25.55
CA ILE A 141 -8.77 0.86 -24.26
C ILE A 141 -9.41 2.23 -24.04
N PHE A 142 -10.02 2.38 -22.88
CA PHE A 142 -10.60 3.62 -22.40
C PHE A 142 -9.83 4.13 -21.18
N GLY A 143 -10.06 5.37 -20.81
CA GLY A 143 -9.68 5.96 -19.54
C GLY A 143 -10.84 6.73 -18.94
N ILE A 144 -10.95 6.79 -17.62
CA ILE A 144 -11.94 7.62 -16.93
C ILE A 144 -11.21 8.46 -15.92
N SER A 145 -11.51 9.75 -15.87
CA SER A 145 -10.89 10.68 -14.93
C SER A 145 -11.93 11.38 -14.05
N ALA A 146 -11.47 12.16 -13.09
CA ALA A 146 -12.31 12.95 -12.18
C ALA A 146 -13.21 13.97 -12.90
N THR A 147 -12.97 14.25 -14.19
CA THR A 147 -13.84 15.11 -15.01
C THR A 147 -15.14 14.42 -15.44
N LYS A 148 -15.37 13.17 -15.04
CA LYS A 148 -16.55 12.35 -15.41
C LYS A 148 -16.65 12.12 -16.92
N GLN A 149 -15.51 12.06 -17.57
CA GLN A 149 -15.39 11.77 -18.99
C GLN A 149 -14.81 10.38 -19.20
N LEU A 150 -15.48 9.58 -20.03
CA LEU A 150 -14.94 8.35 -20.59
C LEU A 150 -14.15 8.72 -21.86
N LEU A 151 -12.85 8.47 -21.84
CA LEU A 151 -11.89 8.81 -22.87
C LEU A 151 -11.53 7.54 -23.63
N GLU A 152 -11.93 7.42 -24.90
CA GLU A 152 -11.40 6.36 -25.76
C GLU A 152 -9.95 6.73 -26.11
N MET A 153 -9.01 5.83 -25.83
CA MET A 153 -7.59 6.01 -26.15
C MET A 153 -7.28 5.43 -27.52
N ASN A 154 -6.27 5.96 -28.19
CA ASN A 154 -5.76 5.34 -29.40
C ASN A 154 -5.25 3.93 -29.07
N ASN A 155 -5.90 2.94 -29.67
CA ASN A 155 -5.68 1.51 -29.41
C ASN A 155 -4.96 0.82 -30.57
N ASP A 156 -4.57 1.57 -31.61
CA ASP A 156 -3.72 1.05 -32.68
C ASP A 156 -2.29 0.92 -32.15
N ILE A 157 -1.82 -0.32 -32.03
CA ILE A 157 -0.49 -0.64 -31.48
C ILE A 157 0.65 -0.11 -32.35
N ASP A 158 0.42 0.04 -33.66
CA ASP A 158 1.41 0.51 -34.61
C ASP A 158 1.43 2.05 -34.71
N SER A 159 0.46 2.72 -34.08
CA SER A 159 0.40 4.17 -34.05
C SER A 159 1.46 4.75 -33.09
N PRO A 160 2.15 5.85 -33.47
CA PRO A 160 3.05 6.57 -32.55
C PRO A 160 2.33 7.12 -31.31
N ASP A 161 1.02 7.31 -31.42
CA ASP A 161 0.15 7.80 -30.35
C ASP A 161 -0.53 6.68 -29.52
N TYR A 162 -0.05 5.42 -29.60
CA TYR A 162 -0.66 4.29 -28.88
C TYR A 162 -0.74 4.57 -27.36
N LEU A 163 -1.97 4.55 -26.83
CA LEU A 163 -2.35 4.87 -25.43
C LEU A 163 -2.05 6.30 -24.95
N THR A 164 -1.47 7.15 -25.78
CA THR A 164 -1.08 8.51 -25.39
C THR A 164 -2.03 9.59 -25.88
N LYS A 165 -2.95 9.24 -26.79
CA LYS A 165 -3.92 10.15 -27.40
C LYS A 165 -5.36 9.74 -27.13
N VAL A 166 -6.16 10.71 -26.71
CA VAL A 166 -7.62 10.59 -26.64
C VAL A 166 -8.20 10.73 -28.05
N VAL A 167 -8.93 9.71 -28.51
CA VAL A 167 -9.61 9.72 -29.83
C VAL A 167 -11.08 10.10 -29.72
N LYS A 168 -11.71 9.88 -28.56
CA LYS A 168 -13.11 10.27 -28.30
C LYS A 168 -13.29 10.59 -26.82
N THR A 169 -14.05 11.65 -26.53
CA THR A 169 -14.46 12.02 -25.17
C THR A 169 -15.97 11.87 -25.06
N ILE A 170 -16.43 11.10 -24.07
CA ILE A 170 -17.83 10.80 -23.84
C ILE A 170 -18.21 11.27 -22.45
N PRO A 171 -19.15 12.22 -22.30
CA PRO A 171 -19.61 12.65 -20.98
C PRO A 171 -20.42 11.52 -20.34
N LEU A 172 -20.01 11.08 -19.15
CA LEU A 172 -20.80 10.15 -18.37
C LEU A 172 -21.94 10.89 -17.67
N GLN A 173 -23.13 10.27 -17.68
CA GLN A 173 -24.37 10.84 -17.15
C GLN A 173 -25.07 9.83 -16.22
N GLY A 174 -25.99 10.33 -15.40
CA GLY A 174 -26.79 9.50 -14.49
C GLY A 174 -26.41 9.73 -13.02
N GLU A 175 -26.29 8.65 -12.25
CA GLU A 175 -26.16 8.66 -10.79
C GLU A 175 -24.81 9.17 -10.25
N LEU A 176 -23.98 9.77 -11.10
CA LEU A 176 -22.64 10.27 -10.78
C LEU A 176 -22.65 11.69 -10.17
N PHE A 177 -23.74 12.07 -9.50
CA PHE A 177 -23.94 13.44 -9.03
C PHE A 177 -22.95 13.83 -7.92
N ASP A 178 -22.55 12.88 -7.08
CA ASP A 178 -21.58 13.09 -6.00
C ASP A 178 -20.16 12.58 -6.32
N PHE A 179 -19.95 12.15 -7.56
CA PHE A 179 -18.63 11.76 -8.05
C PHE A 179 -17.65 12.91 -7.81
N THR A 180 -16.61 12.61 -7.04
CA THR A 180 -15.52 13.54 -6.74
C THR A 180 -14.28 13.15 -7.52
N GLU A 181 -13.75 11.93 -7.33
CA GLU A 181 -12.48 11.49 -7.91
C GLU A 181 -12.31 9.96 -7.85
N GLY A 182 -11.11 9.44 -8.14
CA GLY A 182 -10.76 8.03 -8.04
C GLY A 182 -11.69 7.07 -8.78
N PRO A 183 -12.01 7.28 -10.08
CA PRO A 183 -12.78 6.31 -10.84
C PRO A 183 -12.05 4.97 -10.92
N TYR A 184 -12.80 3.88 -10.83
CA TYR A 184 -12.29 2.56 -11.17
C TYR A 184 -13.31 1.77 -11.98
N MET A 185 -12.90 1.26 -13.14
CA MET A 185 -13.79 0.54 -14.04
C MET A 185 -13.33 -0.89 -14.28
N PHE A 186 -14.28 -1.82 -14.26
CA PHE A 186 -14.08 -3.19 -14.68
C PHE A 186 -15.37 -3.79 -15.25
N TYR A 187 -15.24 -4.89 -15.99
CA TYR A 187 -16.36 -5.60 -16.58
C TYR A 187 -16.54 -6.98 -15.95
N LYS A 188 -17.76 -7.30 -15.54
CA LYS A 188 -18.09 -8.59 -14.93
C LYS A 188 -19.53 -9.00 -15.24
N ASN A 189 -19.72 -10.25 -15.64
CA ASN A 189 -21.04 -10.87 -15.85
C ASN A 189 -21.99 -10.02 -16.72
N GLY A 190 -21.47 -9.43 -17.80
CA GLY A 190 -22.27 -8.61 -18.69
C GLY A 190 -22.53 -7.19 -18.22
N PHE A 191 -21.85 -6.70 -17.17
CA PHE A 191 -21.99 -5.34 -16.66
C PHE A 191 -20.64 -4.64 -16.62
N TYR A 192 -20.63 -3.37 -17.01
CA TYR A 192 -19.57 -2.42 -16.66
C TYR A 192 -19.88 -1.86 -15.28
N TYR A 193 -18.94 -2.02 -14.36
CA TYR A 193 -18.97 -1.41 -13.03
C TYR A 193 -18.09 -0.17 -13.09
N LEU A 194 -18.65 0.97 -12.69
CA LEU A 194 -17.90 2.19 -12.43
C LEU A 194 -17.97 2.47 -10.94
N MET A 195 -16.83 2.42 -10.28
CA MET A 195 -16.64 2.82 -8.89
C MET A 195 -16.03 4.21 -8.83
N TRP A 196 -16.26 4.94 -7.74
CA TRP A 196 -15.65 6.25 -7.52
C TRP A 196 -15.62 6.61 -6.03
N ALA A 197 -14.80 7.59 -5.70
CA ALA A 197 -14.85 8.26 -4.42
C ALA A 197 -15.86 9.43 -4.45
N GLY A 198 -16.83 9.40 -3.53
CA GLY A 198 -17.71 10.53 -3.22
C GLY A 198 -17.24 11.26 -1.96
N GLY A 199 -17.83 12.43 -1.66
CA GLY A 199 -17.45 13.21 -0.48
C GLY A 199 -16.12 13.95 -0.65
N ARG A 200 -15.34 14.15 0.43
CA ARG A 200 -14.04 14.86 0.38
C ARG A 200 -12.96 14.10 1.15
N CYS A 201 -11.77 13.91 0.57
CA CYS A 201 -10.66 13.16 1.16
C CYS A 201 -10.15 13.72 2.50
N TRP A 202 -10.43 14.99 2.82
CA TRP A 202 -10.10 15.62 4.11
C TRP A 202 -11.26 15.58 5.13
N GLN A 203 -12.38 14.91 4.81
CA GLN A 203 -13.55 14.80 5.66
C GLN A 203 -13.94 13.33 5.84
N ARG A 204 -14.66 13.04 6.93
CA ARG A 204 -15.27 11.71 7.16
C ARG A 204 -16.42 11.39 6.19
N SER A 205 -16.79 12.34 5.32
CA SER A 205 -17.77 12.14 4.25
C SER A 205 -17.21 11.35 3.06
N TYR A 206 -15.89 11.16 2.96
CA TYR A 206 -15.29 10.35 1.89
C TYR A 206 -15.81 8.90 1.93
N ASN A 207 -16.20 8.38 0.78
CA ASN A 207 -16.83 7.05 0.67
C ASN A 207 -16.62 6.45 -0.73
N ILE A 208 -16.73 5.13 -0.83
CA ILE A 208 -16.67 4.36 -2.09
C ILE A 208 -18.09 4.05 -2.55
N LYS A 209 -18.40 4.48 -3.77
CA LYS A 209 -19.67 4.18 -4.45
C LYS A 209 -19.46 3.43 -5.74
N TYR A 210 -20.55 2.91 -6.28
CA TYR A 210 -20.55 2.30 -7.60
C TYR A 210 -21.89 2.45 -8.30
N ALA A 211 -21.84 2.35 -9.61
CA ALA A 211 -22.98 2.20 -10.49
C ALA A 211 -22.60 1.25 -11.62
N VAL A 212 -23.61 0.64 -12.25
CA VAL A 212 -23.41 -0.32 -13.32
C VAL A 212 -24.13 0.09 -14.60
N SER A 213 -23.65 -0.41 -15.73
CA SER A 213 -24.34 -0.31 -17.01
C SER A 213 -24.12 -1.57 -17.85
N LYS A 214 -25.03 -1.81 -18.80
CA LYS A 214 -24.83 -2.80 -19.88
C LYS A 214 -24.01 -2.22 -21.04
N ASN A 215 -23.84 -0.91 -21.10
CA ASN A 215 -23.07 -0.20 -22.11
C ASN A 215 -21.97 0.61 -21.41
N ILE A 216 -20.73 0.56 -21.92
CA ILE A 216 -19.60 1.30 -21.33
C ILE A 216 -19.86 2.81 -21.32
N GLU A 217 -20.62 3.31 -22.29
CA GLU A 217 -20.99 4.73 -22.39
C GLU A 217 -22.15 5.12 -21.46
N GLY A 218 -22.73 4.14 -20.74
CA GLY A 218 -23.87 4.35 -19.85
C GLY A 218 -25.24 4.24 -20.55
N PRO A 219 -26.31 4.70 -19.90
CA PRO A 219 -26.32 5.35 -18.59
C PRO A 219 -25.92 4.40 -17.47
N TYR A 220 -25.27 4.93 -16.42
CA TYR A 220 -24.90 4.18 -15.23
C TYR A 220 -25.97 4.35 -14.13
N LYS A 221 -26.32 3.23 -13.49
CA LYS A 221 -27.28 3.18 -12.38
C LYS A 221 -26.79 2.24 -11.28
N SER A 222 -26.99 2.61 -10.02
CA SER A 222 -26.68 1.78 -8.88
C SER A 222 -27.66 0.62 -8.80
N ILE A 223 -27.18 -0.49 -8.24
CA ILE A 223 -28.01 -1.60 -7.81
C ILE A 223 -27.87 -1.69 -6.28
N GLY A 224 -28.93 -2.06 -5.56
CA GLY A 224 -28.90 -2.11 -4.10
C GLY A 224 -28.58 -0.75 -3.46
N LYS A 225 -27.62 -0.73 -2.52
CA LYS A 225 -27.27 0.48 -1.75
C LYS A 225 -26.46 1.52 -2.53
N GLY A 226 -25.76 1.14 -3.60
CA GLY A 226 -24.85 2.02 -4.35
C GLY A 226 -23.61 2.51 -3.57
N ILE A 227 -23.46 2.13 -2.30
CA ILE A 227 -22.31 2.43 -1.44
C ILE A 227 -21.64 1.12 -1.07
N ILE A 228 -20.34 1.04 -1.30
CA ILE A 228 -19.50 -0.10 -0.93
C ILE A 228 -18.95 0.11 0.47
N LEU A 229 -18.31 1.27 0.70
CA LEU A 229 -17.65 1.55 1.97
C LEU A 229 -17.82 3.03 2.34
N ALA A 230 -18.05 3.30 3.62
CA ALA A 230 -18.17 4.64 4.18
C ALA A 230 -17.59 4.63 5.60
N THR A 231 -17.48 5.80 6.23
CA THR A 231 -16.96 5.91 7.59
C THR A 231 -17.70 5.00 8.58
N ASP A 232 -16.94 4.17 9.30
CA ASP A 232 -17.34 3.41 10.48
C ASP A 232 -16.29 3.62 11.59
N GLU A 233 -16.60 4.54 12.51
CA GLU A 233 -15.71 4.88 13.61
C GLU A 233 -15.45 3.70 14.56
N LYS A 234 -16.39 2.77 14.69
CA LYS A 234 -16.22 1.61 15.59
C LYS A 234 -15.19 0.62 15.06
N GLN A 235 -15.01 0.59 13.76
CA GLN A 235 -14.05 -0.27 13.06
C GLN A 235 -12.79 0.49 12.64
N ASN A 236 -12.62 1.74 13.08
CA ASN A 236 -11.52 2.62 12.68
C ASN A 236 -11.40 2.79 11.15
N VAL A 237 -12.52 2.74 10.42
CA VAL A 237 -12.57 3.00 8.99
C VAL A 237 -13.04 4.42 8.80
N LEU A 238 -12.12 5.35 8.59
CA LEU A 238 -12.43 6.78 8.55
C LEU A 238 -12.15 7.35 7.17
N GLY A 239 -13.19 7.94 6.54
CA GLY A 239 -13.11 8.48 5.18
C GLY A 239 -12.50 7.50 4.18
N PRO A 240 -13.05 6.28 4.01
CA PRO A 240 -12.54 5.34 3.02
C PRO A 240 -12.83 5.81 1.60
N GLY A 241 -11.87 5.73 0.70
CA GLY A 241 -12.12 6.03 -0.71
C GLY A 241 -10.94 5.71 -1.61
N HIS A 242 -11.04 6.20 -2.86
CA HIS A 242 -10.13 5.95 -3.98
C HIS A 242 -9.67 4.49 -4.06
N ASN A 243 -10.43 3.66 -4.77
CA ASN A 243 -10.25 2.22 -4.71
C ASN A 243 -9.88 1.58 -6.04
N SER A 244 -9.30 0.40 -5.95
CA SER A 244 -9.13 -0.54 -7.05
C SER A 244 -9.59 -1.94 -6.61
N ILE A 245 -9.85 -2.84 -7.56
CA ILE A 245 -10.31 -4.20 -7.27
C ILE A 245 -9.41 -5.24 -7.92
N ILE A 246 -9.19 -6.34 -7.21
CA ILE A 246 -8.56 -7.55 -7.76
C ILE A 246 -9.38 -8.79 -7.42
N GLU A 247 -9.41 -9.74 -8.35
CA GLU A 247 -9.92 -11.09 -8.11
C GLU A 247 -8.78 -12.00 -7.65
N LEU A 248 -8.94 -12.66 -6.50
CA LEU A 248 -8.00 -13.62 -5.93
C LEU A 248 -8.76 -14.88 -5.54
N ASN A 249 -8.41 -16.02 -6.15
CA ASN A 249 -9.03 -17.33 -5.89
C ASN A 249 -10.58 -17.31 -5.97
N GLY A 250 -11.13 -16.61 -6.97
CA GLY A 250 -12.58 -16.49 -7.18
C GLY A 250 -13.31 -15.53 -6.22
N ARG A 251 -12.56 -14.80 -5.38
CA ARG A 251 -13.06 -13.80 -4.44
C ARG A 251 -12.57 -12.42 -4.85
N TYR A 252 -13.31 -11.38 -4.47
CA TYR A 252 -13.00 -10.01 -4.89
C TYR A 252 -12.59 -9.17 -3.69
N PHE A 253 -11.52 -8.42 -3.88
CA PHE A 253 -10.94 -7.58 -2.84
C PHE A 253 -10.83 -6.17 -3.37
N THR A 254 -11.38 -5.22 -2.61
CA THR A 254 -11.20 -3.80 -2.87
C THR A 254 -10.01 -3.31 -2.06
N PHE A 255 -9.04 -2.74 -2.75
CA PHE A 255 -7.93 -2.00 -2.17
C PHE A 255 -8.35 -0.53 -2.17
N TYR A 256 -8.21 0.14 -1.05
CA TYR A 256 -8.68 1.52 -0.84
C TYR A 256 -7.78 2.18 0.19
N HIS A 257 -7.89 3.49 0.38
CA HIS A 257 -7.22 4.14 1.51
C HIS A 257 -8.23 4.59 2.57
N ARG A 258 -7.79 4.68 3.82
CA ARG A 258 -8.52 5.37 4.90
C ARG A 258 -7.63 6.43 5.55
N GLN A 259 -8.24 7.42 6.18
CA GLN A 259 -7.55 8.45 6.93
C GLN A 259 -6.96 7.89 8.23
N ASP A 260 -5.79 8.38 8.61
CA ASP A 260 -5.29 8.24 9.98
C ASP A 260 -6.24 8.97 10.96
N PRO A 261 -6.72 8.31 12.03
CA PRO A 261 -7.53 8.95 13.07
C PRO A 261 -6.82 10.12 13.78
N ASP A 262 -5.49 10.07 13.91
CA ASP A 262 -4.70 11.02 14.67
C ASP A 262 -4.08 12.15 13.81
N ALA A 263 -4.23 12.08 12.49
CA ALA A 263 -3.62 13.04 11.58
C ALA A 263 -4.29 14.43 11.61
N VAL A 264 -3.45 15.46 11.64
CA VAL A 264 -3.87 16.86 11.50
C VAL A 264 -4.35 17.15 10.07
N ASN A 265 -3.72 16.53 9.07
CA ASN A 265 -4.12 16.62 7.66
C ASN A 265 -4.55 15.24 7.13
N PRO A 266 -5.84 14.86 7.28
CA PRO A 266 -6.31 13.53 6.90
C PRO A 266 -6.15 13.18 5.43
N CYS A 267 -6.15 14.15 4.50
CA CYS A 267 -5.97 13.89 3.07
C CYS A 267 -4.49 13.75 2.66
N ALA A 268 -3.56 13.97 3.59
CA ALA A 268 -2.12 13.79 3.37
C ALA A 268 -1.53 12.73 4.32
N SER A 269 -2.37 11.94 5.00
CA SER A 269 -1.95 10.92 5.97
C SER A 269 -2.95 9.78 5.94
N ARG A 270 -2.83 8.96 4.89
CA ARG A 270 -3.79 7.90 4.56
C ARG A 270 -3.10 6.56 4.45
N PHE A 271 -3.77 5.52 4.92
CA PHE A 271 -3.28 4.16 4.94
C PHE A 271 -3.95 3.30 3.88
N SER A 272 -3.17 2.57 3.07
CA SER A 272 -3.68 1.61 2.10
C SER A 272 -4.22 0.36 2.81
N CYS A 273 -5.47 0.02 2.55
CA CYS A 273 -6.22 -1.05 3.19
C CYS A 273 -6.86 -1.97 2.14
N VAL A 274 -7.31 -3.13 2.58
CA VAL A 274 -8.04 -4.11 1.78
C VAL A 274 -9.31 -4.56 2.49
N SER A 275 -10.36 -4.81 1.73
CA SER A 275 -11.61 -5.41 2.22
C SER A 275 -12.18 -6.38 1.19
N GLU A 276 -12.95 -7.36 1.65
CA GLU A 276 -13.61 -8.28 0.74
C GLU A 276 -14.98 -7.71 0.32
N VAL A 277 -15.26 -7.81 -0.98
CA VAL A 277 -16.56 -7.48 -1.57
C VAL A 277 -17.12 -8.69 -2.30
N VAL A 278 -18.44 -8.75 -2.42
CA VAL A 278 -19.13 -9.80 -3.19
C VAL A 278 -20.02 -9.19 -4.26
N PHE A 279 -20.18 -9.96 -5.33
CA PHE A 279 -21.04 -9.61 -6.46
C PHE A 279 -22.24 -10.53 -6.49
N ASN A 280 -23.42 -9.98 -6.24
CA ASN A 280 -24.66 -10.71 -6.31
C ASN A 280 -25.03 -11.03 -7.76
N LYS A 281 -25.96 -11.98 -7.94
CA LYS A 281 -26.41 -12.42 -9.28
C LYS A 281 -27.06 -11.30 -10.09
N ASP A 282 -27.69 -10.34 -9.44
CA ASP A 282 -28.31 -9.16 -10.04
C ASP A 282 -27.29 -8.06 -10.41
N GLY A 283 -26.03 -8.21 -9.99
CA GLY A 283 -24.97 -7.25 -10.21
C GLY A 283 -24.77 -6.26 -9.07
N ALA A 284 -25.45 -6.43 -7.92
CA ALA A 284 -25.15 -5.63 -6.75
C ALA A 284 -23.76 -5.98 -6.20
N VAL A 285 -22.97 -4.95 -5.86
CA VAL A 285 -21.77 -5.04 -5.04
C VAL A 285 -22.15 -4.83 -3.58
N GLU A 286 -21.73 -5.76 -2.73
CA GLU A 286 -21.89 -5.66 -1.29
C GLU A 286 -20.54 -5.77 -0.60
N PHE A 287 -20.32 -4.92 0.40
CA PHE A 287 -19.25 -5.11 1.36
C PHE A 287 -19.50 -6.38 2.15
N LYS A 288 -18.48 -7.25 2.22
CA LYS A 288 -18.57 -8.49 2.98
C LYS A 288 -17.93 -8.36 4.35
N GLN A 289 -16.66 -7.95 4.40
CA GLN A 289 -15.91 -7.82 5.65
C GLN A 289 -14.63 -7.00 5.46
N LEU A 290 -14.17 -6.41 6.57
CA LEU A 290 -12.79 -5.96 6.66
C LEU A 290 -11.86 -7.16 6.60
N VAL A 291 -10.65 -6.94 6.09
CA VAL A 291 -9.62 -7.97 5.97
C VAL A 291 -8.46 -7.57 6.86
N ASP A 292 -8.43 -8.10 8.07
CA ASP A 292 -7.36 -7.82 9.03
C ASP A 292 -6.06 -8.58 8.72
N ASP A 293 -6.13 -9.62 7.88
CA ASP A 293 -4.99 -10.43 7.42
C ASP A 293 -5.36 -11.07 6.08
N LEU A 294 -4.85 -10.49 4.98
CA LEU A 294 -5.17 -10.94 3.63
C LEU A 294 -4.62 -12.35 3.33
N PRO A 295 -3.34 -12.67 3.60
CA PRO A 295 -2.80 -14.02 3.46
C PRO A 295 -3.63 -15.10 4.14
N LYS A 296 -3.95 -14.94 5.43
CA LYS A 296 -4.76 -15.91 6.16
C LYS A 296 -6.17 -16.02 5.61
N THR A 297 -6.75 -14.90 5.20
CA THR A 297 -8.06 -14.88 4.54
C THR A 297 -8.06 -15.71 3.26
N LEU A 298 -6.95 -15.74 2.53
CA LEU A 298 -6.74 -16.52 1.31
C LEU A 298 -6.21 -17.94 1.55
N GLY A 299 -5.87 -18.29 2.80
CA GLY A 299 -5.20 -19.56 3.13
C GLY A 299 -3.75 -19.63 2.66
N ILE A 300 -3.12 -18.49 2.38
CA ILE A 300 -1.71 -18.40 2.01
C ILE A 300 -0.87 -18.57 3.28
N LYS A 301 0.09 -19.50 3.25
CA LYS A 301 1.05 -19.70 4.33
C LYS A 301 2.33 -18.94 4.02
N SER A 302 2.76 -18.10 4.94
CA SER A 302 4.09 -17.48 4.88
C SER A 302 5.18 -18.56 4.82
N LYS A 303 6.21 -18.32 4.01
CA LYS A 303 7.39 -19.19 3.93
C LYS A 303 8.31 -19.07 5.15
N MET A 304 8.15 -18.01 5.95
CA MET A 304 8.96 -17.71 7.12
C MET A 304 8.09 -17.31 8.33
N ILE A 305 8.65 -17.48 9.53
CA ILE A 305 8.06 -17.01 10.79
C ILE A 305 8.69 -15.69 11.17
N ASN A 306 7.88 -14.69 11.54
CA ASN A 306 8.38 -13.47 12.16
C ASN A 306 8.54 -13.69 13.68
N TYR A 307 9.78 -13.86 14.14
CA TYR A 307 10.12 -14.01 15.55
C TYR A 307 10.02 -12.71 16.35
N ALA A 308 10.04 -11.56 15.68
CA ALA A 308 9.90 -10.27 16.35
C ALA A 308 8.44 -9.95 16.68
N LEU A 309 7.45 -10.63 16.08
CA LEU A 309 6.04 -10.32 16.31
C LEU A 309 5.66 -10.48 17.80
N ASN A 310 5.18 -9.39 18.39
CA ASN A 310 4.90 -9.20 19.81
C ASN A 310 6.10 -9.44 20.73
N ALA A 311 7.31 -9.39 20.20
CA ALA A 311 8.53 -9.46 21.00
C ALA A 311 8.65 -8.23 21.90
N GLU A 312 9.25 -8.42 23.06
CA GLU A 312 9.52 -7.34 24.00
C GLU A 312 10.57 -6.39 23.42
N THR A 313 10.30 -5.09 23.51
CA THR A 313 11.12 -4.03 22.95
C THR A 313 11.62 -3.08 24.04
N PHE A 314 12.85 -2.60 23.88
CA PHE A 314 13.44 -1.59 24.75
C PHE A 314 14.01 -0.47 23.91
N ALA A 315 13.53 0.75 24.12
CA ALA A 315 14.09 1.93 23.47
C ALA A 315 14.76 2.85 24.49
N ASN A 316 15.81 3.56 24.05
CA ASN A 316 16.43 4.61 24.86
C ASN A 316 15.50 5.83 25.05
N THR A 317 14.61 6.05 24.09
CA THR A 317 13.62 7.14 24.08
C THR A 317 12.44 6.74 23.22
N GLU A 318 11.27 7.29 23.52
CA GLU A 318 10.04 7.01 22.77
C GLU A 318 9.04 8.16 22.92
N GLY A 319 8.34 8.47 21.83
CA GLY A 319 7.27 9.45 21.84
C GLY A 319 6.04 8.96 22.61
N LEU A 320 5.27 9.91 23.18
CA LEU A 320 4.08 9.60 23.98
C LEU A 320 3.05 8.69 23.28
N LYS A 321 2.84 8.87 21.97
CA LYS A 321 1.90 8.08 21.15
C LYS A 321 2.58 6.99 20.31
N HIS A 322 3.90 6.85 20.38
CA HIS A 322 4.70 6.07 19.43
C HIS A 322 5.75 5.25 20.18
N ARG A 323 5.26 4.30 20.97
CA ARG A 323 6.03 3.51 21.93
C ARG A 323 6.86 2.44 21.24
N ALA A 324 7.93 1.98 21.90
CA ALA A 324 8.85 0.97 21.39
C ALA A 324 8.13 -0.33 20.97
N VAL A 325 7.08 -0.71 21.71
CA VAL A 325 6.30 -1.94 21.46
C VAL A 325 5.58 -1.94 20.11
N TYR A 326 5.34 -0.76 19.53
CA TYR A 326 4.69 -0.63 18.23
C TYR A 326 5.63 -0.93 17.07
N ALA A 327 6.94 -1.11 17.30
CA ALA A 327 7.85 -1.54 16.25
C ALA A 327 7.78 -3.06 15.99
N THR A 328 6.99 -3.80 16.76
CA THR A 328 6.92 -5.26 16.68
C THR A 328 5.50 -5.81 16.85
N ASP A 329 4.46 -4.97 16.84
CA ASP A 329 3.10 -5.40 17.13
C ASP A 329 2.37 -5.96 15.90
N GLY A 330 3.03 -5.90 14.73
CA GLY A 330 2.53 -6.43 13.47
C GLY A 330 1.49 -5.54 12.80
N LYS A 331 1.35 -4.28 13.21
CA LYS A 331 0.39 -3.34 12.64
C LYS A 331 1.09 -2.23 11.86
N ASN A 332 0.64 -2.06 10.63
CA ASN A 332 1.23 -1.12 9.67
C ASN A 332 0.73 0.34 9.84
N ASP A 333 -0.13 0.61 10.82
CA ASP A 333 -0.60 1.96 11.21
C ASP A 333 -0.12 2.41 12.60
N THR A 334 0.73 1.63 13.25
CA THR A 334 1.42 2.03 14.48
C THR A 334 2.92 2.05 14.23
N ARG A 335 3.63 2.88 15.01
CA ARG A 335 5.08 3.04 14.85
C ARG A 335 5.74 3.39 16.16
N TRP A 336 7.01 3.02 16.29
CA TRP A 336 7.92 3.61 17.27
C TRP A 336 8.53 4.89 16.68
N THR A 337 8.66 5.92 17.51
CA THR A 337 9.48 7.10 17.18
C THR A 337 10.21 7.60 18.41
N THR A 338 11.35 8.24 18.21
CA THR A 338 12.06 8.96 19.28
C THR A 338 11.40 10.30 19.60
N GLU A 339 11.73 10.87 20.74
CA GLU A 339 11.57 12.31 20.93
C GLU A 339 12.37 13.09 19.86
N VAL A 340 11.93 14.32 19.54
CA VAL A 340 12.51 15.13 18.46
C VAL A 340 14.00 15.42 18.69
N ASN A 341 14.81 15.30 17.64
CA ASN A 341 16.27 15.50 17.66
C ASN A 341 17.05 14.50 18.53
N GLN A 342 16.48 13.35 18.88
CA GLN A 342 17.20 12.29 19.59
C GLN A 342 17.58 11.15 18.65
N GLN A 343 18.75 10.56 18.90
CA GLN A 343 19.14 9.31 18.24
C GLN A 343 18.35 8.15 18.82
N GLY A 344 17.89 7.25 17.96
CA GLY A 344 17.09 6.10 18.35
C GLY A 344 17.95 4.86 18.54
N GLN A 345 17.73 4.15 19.64
CA GLN A 345 18.22 2.79 19.85
C GLN A 345 17.04 1.94 20.30
N LEU A 346 16.71 0.93 19.50
CA LEU A 346 15.64 -0.03 19.75
C LEU A 346 16.25 -1.43 19.83
N SER A 347 16.13 -2.09 20.99
CA SER A 347 16.49 -3.50 21.18
C SER A 347 15.22 -4.35 21.23
N ILE A 348 15.25 -5.51 20.57
CA ILE A 348 14.15 -6.45 20.42
C ILE A 348 14.58 -7.80 20.99
N ASN A 349 13.85 -8.31 21.97
CA ASN A 349 14.11 -9.58 22.64
C ASN A 349 13.24 -10.70 22.03
N LEU A 350 13.87 -11.59 21.27
CA LEU A 350 13.21 -12.73 20.59
C LEU A 350 12.83 -13.87 21.56
N GLY A 351 13.03 -13.67 22.87
CA GLY A 351 12.75 -14.60 23.96
C GLY A 351 13.81 -15.68 24.16
N GLN A 352 14.35 -16.22 23.06
CA GLN A 352 15.41 -17.23 23.04
C GLN A 352 16.32 -17.04 21.83
N GLU A 353 17.44 -17.77 21.79
CA GLU A 353 18.27 -17.81 20.59
C GLU A 353 17.47 -18.41 19.41
N ARG A 354 17.40 -17.67 18.30
CA ARG A 354 16.71 -18.05 17.06
C ARG A 354 17.70 -18.09 15.91
N ALA A 355 17.52 -19.03 14.98
CA ALA A 355 18.18 -19.00 13.69
C ALA A 355 17.46 -18.01 12.77
N ILE A 356 18.08 -16.87 12.53
CA ILE A 356 17.56 -15.77 11.72
C ILE A 356 18.04 -15.97 10.29
N LYS A 357 17.24 -15.53 9.31
CA LYS A 357 17.54 -15.59 7.87
C LYS A 357 17.34 -14.25 7.16
N GLN A 358 16.44 -13.43 7.68
CA GLN A 358 16.13 -12.12 7.12
C GLN A 358 15.70 -11.16 8.23
N ILE A 359 16.05 -9.88 8.07
CA ILE A 359 15.54 -8.78 8.90
C ILE A 359 14.92 -7.75 7.96
N GLU A 360 13.75 -7.24 8.29
CA GLU A 360 13.05 -6.19 7.56
C GLU A 360 12.85 -5.00 8.50
N VAL A 361 13.17 -3.79 8.03
CA VAL A 361 13.02 -2.55 8.81
C VAL A 361 12.17 -1.57 8.01
N ASP A 362 10.92 -1.43 8.41
CA ASP A 362 9.97 -0.52 7.78
C ASP A 362 10.11 0.87 8.39
N PHE A 363 11.08 1.65 7.89
CA PHE A 363 11.25 3.05 8.29
C PHE A 363 9.98 3.88 8.01
N GLU A 364 9.76 4.93 8.80
CA GLU A 364 8.61 5.83 8.60
C GLU A 364 8.53 6.33 7.14
N TYR A 365 9.69 6.74 6.63
CA TYR A 365 9.87 7.31 5.32
C TYR A 365 10.88 6.48 4.50
N PRO A 366 10.42 5.49 3.70
CA PRO A 366 11.30 4.55 3.02
C PRO A 366 12.23 5.19 1.97
N ASP A 367 11.85 6.32 1.39
CA ASP A 367 12.61 7.03 0.34
C ASP A 367 13.61 8.07 0.86
N LYS A 368 13.55 8.39 2.16
CA LYS A 368 14.46 9.32 2.82
C LYS A 368 15.78 8.66 3.16
N TRP A 369 16.79 9.50 3.34
CA TRP A 369 18.14 9.06 3.67
C TRP A 369 18.31 8.91 5.18
N HIS A 370 18.75 7.73 5.62
CA HIS A 370 18.96 7.40 7.03
C HIS A 370 20.41 6.95 7.25
N THR A 371 20.98 7.31 8.39
CA THR A 371 22.17 6.63 8.93
C THR A 371 21.75 5.71 10.06
N PHE A 372 22.02 4.41 9.90
CA PHE A 372 21.60 3.42 10.88
C PHE A 372 22.59 2.27 11.01
N LYS A 373 22.41 1.46 12.05
CA LYS A 373 23.17 0.25 12.33
C LYS A 373 22.22 -0.85 12.80
N LEU A 374 22.41 -2.05 12.28
CA LEU A 374 21.76 -3.27 12.77
C LEU A 374 22.80 -4.15 13.45
N GLU A 375 22.49 -4.62 14.65
CA GLU A 375 23.36 -5.45 15.46
C GLU A 375 22.57 -6.61 16.08
N TYR A 376 23.27 -7.68 16.46
CA TYR A 376 22.70 -8.79 17.21
C TYR A 376 23.49 -9.14 18.45
N SER A 377 22.82 -9.80 19.40
CA SER A 377 23.42 -10.25 20.66
C SER A 377 22.69 -11.48 21.21
N ASN A 378 23.35 -12.22 22.11
CA ASN A 378 22.75 -13.27 22.93
C ASN A 378 22.59 -12.88 24.40
N ASP A 379 23.22 -11.79 24.85
CA ASP A 379 23.22 -11.32 26.24
C ASP A 379 22.73 -9.87 26.41
N ASN A 380 22.39 -9.19 25.31
CA ASN A 380 21.97 -7.78 25.25
C ASN A 380 23.06 -6.80 25.74
N GLN A 381 24.33 -7.22 25.80
CA GLN A 381 25.47 -6.42 26.24
C GLN A 381 26.57 -6.39 25.19
N ASN A 382 26.94 -7.55 24.67
CA ASN A 382 27.95 -7.73 23.63
C ASN A 382 27.27 -7.81 22.27
N TRP A 383 27.55 -6.83 21.41
CA TRP A 383 26.88 -6.65 20.12
C TRP A 383 27.82 -6.97 18.96
N THR A 384 27.30 -7.70 17.97
CA THR A 384 27.98 -7.93 16.70
C THR A 384 27.19 -7.24 15.59
N THR A 385 27.89 -6.52 14.71
CA THR A 385 27.31 -5.79 13.59
C THR A 385 26.77 -6.74 12.51
N ILE A 386 25.54 -6.51 12.06
CA ILE A 386 24.97 -7.10 10.83
C ILE A 386 25.21 -6.15 9.66
N VAL A 387 24.79 -4.88 9.82
CA VAL A 387 24.89 -3.82 8.82
C VAL A 387 25.25 -2.52 9.51
N ASP A 388 26.11 -1.71 8.88
CA ASP A 388 26.53 -0.39 9.39
C ASP A 388 26.51 0.67 8.27
N HIS A 389 25.53 1.55 8.34
CA HIS A 389 25.38 2.75 7.50
C HIS A 389 25.55 4.03 8.33
N THR A 390 26.26 3.98 9.45
CA THR A 390 26.43 5.15 10.33
C THR A 390 27.32 6.23 9.75
N GLN A 391 28.20 5.87 8.81
CA GLN A 391 29.15 6.79 8.16
C GLN A 391 28.64 7.40 6.85
N GLN A 392 27.68 6.74 6.19
CA GLN A 392 27.12 7.18 4.92
C GLN A 392 25.63 6.88 4.93
N ALA A 393 24.80 7.92 4.80
CA ALA A 393 23.36 7.75 4.72
C ALA A 393 23.00 6.92 3.47
N VAL A 394 21.97 6.11 3.59
CA VAL A 394 21.38 5.33 2.50
C VAL A 394 19.86 5.55 2.49
N GLN A 395 19.22 5.37 1.33
CA GLN A 395 17.75 5.32 1.31
C GLN A 395 17.28 4.09 2.08
N ALA A 396 16.16 4.23 2.80
CA ALA A 396 15.62 3.16 3.62
C ALA A 396 15.05 1.97 2.81
N TYR A 397 14.76 2.15 1.52
CA TYR A 397 14.52 1.05 0.59
C TYR A 397 15.79 0.62 -0.17
N PRO A 398 15.96 -0.68 -0.50
CA PRO A 398 15.12 -1.79 -0.06
C PRO A 398 15.22 -1.99 1.47
N ASN A 399 14.08 -2.24 2.10
CA ASN A 399 13.89 -2.35 3.55
C ASN A 399 14.24 -3.75 4.11
N MET A 400 14.67 -4.67 3.25
CA MET A 400 14.95 -6.07 3.59
C MET A 400 16.43 -6.40 3.51
N PHE A 401 16.95 -6.96 4.61
CA PHE A 401 18.30 -7.52 4.74
C PHE A 401 18.19 -9.05 4.71
N THR A 402 18.56 -9.66 3.59
CA THR A 402 18.48 -11.11 3.35
C THR A 402 19.81 -11.81 3.61
N ASP A 403 19.80 -13.14 3.62
CA ASP A 403 20.98 -14.00 3.80
C ASP A 403 21.74 -13.74 5.12
N VAL A 404 21.00 -13.26 6.12
CA VAL A 404 21.49 -13.01 7.48
C VAL A 404 21.51 -14.36 8.20
N ASP A 405 22.49 -15.23 7.92
CA ASP A 405 22.61 -16.56 8.55
C ASP A 405 23.25 -16.47 9.94
N ILE A 406 22.49 -15.95 10.92
CA ILE A 406 22.95 -15.73 12.29
C ILE A 406 22.08 -16.46 13.31
N LYS A 407 22.65 -16.68 14.51
CA LYS A 407 21.91 -17.10 15.70
C LYS A 407 21.97 -16.01 16.75
N ALA A 408 20.81 -15.52 17.17
CA ALA A 408 20.72 -14.43 18.14
C ALA A 408 19.44 -14.51 18.96
N LYS A 409 19.49 -13.96 20.17
CA LYS A 409 18.31 -13.70 21.02
C LYS A 409 17.84 -12.25 20.92
N PHE A 410 18.75 -11.31 20.64
CA PHE A 410 18.46 -9.89 20.57
C PHE A 410 18.86 -9.31 19.23
N ILE A 411 18.04 -8.41 18.71
CA ILE A 411 18.34 -7.54 17.57
C ILE A 411 18.28 -6.10 18.06
N LYS A 412 19.22 -5.26 17.60
CA LYS A 412 19.22 -3.83 17.91
C LYS A 412 19.33 -3.01 16.64
N LEU A 413 18.45 -2.03 16.52
CA LEU A 413 18.45 -0.99 15.50
C LEU A 413 18.89 0.32 16.15
N SER A 414 19.95 0.93 15.63
CA SER A 414 20.37 2.28 16.02
C SER A 414 20.20 3.21 14.83
N ILE A 415 19.50 4.32 14.98
CA ILE A 415 19.26 5.33 13.94
C ILE A 415 19.84 6.65 14.43
N ASN A 416 20.89 7.13 13.76
CA ASN A 416 21.70 8.26 14.22
C ASN A 416 21.27 9.59 13.61
N ASN A 417 20.78 9.55 12.37
CA ASN A 417 20.24 10.71 11.68
C ASN A 417 19.17 10.24 10.69
N SER A 418 18.03 10.92 10.70
CA SER A 418 17.03 10.86 9.64
C SER A 418 16.91 12.26 9.04
N GLU A 419 16.63 12.33 7.74
CA GLU A 419 16.32 13.61 7.07
C GLU A 419 15.18 14.37 7.79
N ASP A 420 14.35 13.65 8.53
CA ASP A 420 13.11 14.09 9.17
C ASP A 420 13.26 14.37 10.69
N ARG A 421 14.50 14.32 11.22
CA ARG A 421 14.90 14.68 12.60
C ARG A 421 14.41 13.77 13.74
N THR A 422 13.68 12.70 13.43
CA THR A 422 13.31 11.63 14.39
C THR A 422 13.60 10.26 13.81
N ALA A 423 14.15 9.38 14.63
CA ALA A 423 14.25 7.97 14.29
C ALA A 423 12.89 7.31 14.47
N SER A 424 12.35 6.74 13.38
CA SER A 424 11.04 6.09 13.42
C SER A 424 10.92 4.91 12.46
N VAL A 425 10.24 3.87 12.93
CA VAL A 425 9.92 2.67 12.15
C VAL A 425 8.48 2.25 12.45
N TRP A 426 7.75 1.87 11.41
CA TRP A 426 6.46 1.19 11.51
C TRP A 426 6.66 -0.18 12.13
N GLU A 427 7.56 -1.00 11.59
CA GLU A 427 7.82 -2.36 12.05
C GLU A 427 9.29 -2.76 11.88
N VAL A 428 9.76 -3.66 12.74
CA VAL A 428 11.02 -4.40 12.60
C VAL A 428 10.69 -5.87 12.67
N LYS A 429 10.81 -6.57 11.53
CA LYS A 429 10.43 -7.98 11.40
C LYS A 429 11.69 -8.82 11.32
N VAL A 430 11.73 -9.91 12.08
CA VAL A 430 12.90 -10.79 12.16
C VAL A 430 12.47 -12.19 11.78
N TYR A 431 12.90 -12.65 10.61
CA TYR A 431 12.40 -13.88 10.02
C TYR A 431 13.38 -15.05 10.15
N GLY A 432 12.82 -16.23 10.33
CA GLY A 432 13.53 -17.50 10.17
C GLY A 432 12.65 -18.58 9.56
N ASN A 433 13.20 -19.79 9.50
CA ASN A 433 12.49 -20.95 8.98
C ASN A 433 11.27 -21.31 9.85
N PRO A 434 10.20 -21.89 9.27
CA PRO A 434 9.02 -22.37 9.98
C PRO A 434 9.27 -23.37 11.10
#